data_AF-N9L3W9-F1
#
_entry.id   AF-N9L3W9-F1
#
_cell.length_a   1.000
_cell.length_b   1.000
_cell.length_c   1.000
_cell.angle_alpha   90.00
_cell.angle_beta   90.00
_cell.angle_gamma   90.00
#
_symmetry.space_group_name_H-M   'P 1'
#
loop_
_entity.id
_entity.type
_entity.pdbx_description
1 polymer ?
#
loop_
_entity_poly.entity_id
_entity_poly.type
_entity_poly.pdbx_seq_one_letter_code
_entity_poly.pdbx_strand_id
1 'polypeptide(L)'
;MSAITLENIAQFLYREARFLDDEQWDDWLQCYAPNAEFWMPAWDDDDKLTEDPQSEISLIYYPDRQGLEDRVFRIKTERSSATMPDTRTSHNISNIEVVEQNGDLVTVRFNWNTLSFRYKTNYSYFGMSRYVIDFSGEEPKIVNKYVVLKNDYINQVIDIYHL
;
A
#
# COMPACT_ATOMS: atom_id res chain seq x y z
N MET A 1 -22.76 -3.35 17.19
CA MET A 1 -21.37 -3.20 16.73
C MET A 1 -20.77 -2.02 17.46
N SER A 2 -19.51 -2.10 17.92
CA SER A 2 -18.85 -0.92 18.49
C SER A 2 -18.61 0.11 17.39
N ALA A 3 -18.63 1.39 17.75
CA ALA A 3 -18.31 2.45 16.79
C ALA A 3 -16.87 2.27 16.27
N ILE A 4 -16.68 2.40 14.95
CA ILE A 4 -15.35 2.41 14.34
C ILE A 4 -14.71 3.76 14.68
N THR A 5 -13.59 3.73 15.39
CA THR A 5 -12.89 4.95 15.80
C THR A 5 -11.66 5.21 14.93
N LEU A 6 -11.18 6.46 14.94
CA LEU A 6 -9.91 6.81 14.31
C LEU A 6 -8.74 5.99 14.88
N GLU A 7 -8.79 5.62 16.16
CA GLU A 7 -7.78 4.75 16.78
C GLU A 7 -7.80 3.35 16.18
N ASN A 8 -8.98 2.75 15.96
CA ASN A 8 -9.07 1.43 15.30
C ASN A 8 -8.50 1.46 13.88
N ILE A 9 -8.83 2.52 13.13
CA ILE A 9 -8.31 2.75 11.78
C ILE A 9 -6.80 2.91 11.80
N ALA A 10 -6.27 3.77 12.68
CA ALA A 10 -4.84 4.00 12.78
C ALA A 10 -4.07 2.72 13.16
N GLN A 11 -4.56 1.96 14.14
CA GLN A 11 -3.97 0.68 14.53
C GLN A 11 -3.97 -0.34 13.38
N PHE A 12 -5.05 -0.38 12.59
CA PHE A 12 -5.10 -1.21 11.39
C PHE A 12 -4.03 -0.81 10.37
N LEU A 13 -3.94 0.48 10.04
CA LEU A 13 -2.96 1.00 9.08
C LEU A 13 -1.51 0.77 9.56
N TYR A 14 -1.23 1.00 10.85
CA TYR A 14 0.09 0.73 11.43
C TYR A 14 0.44 -0.76 11.38
N ARG A 15 -0.54 -1.64 11.61
CA ARG A 15 -0.35 -3.08 11.53
C ARG A 15 -0.08 -3.55 10.10
N GLU A 16 -0.84 -3.06 9.13
CA GLU A 16 -0.65 -3.38 7.71
C GLU A 16 0.74 -2.97 7.23
N ALA A 17 1.15 -1.73 7.53
CA ALA A 17 2.48 -1.24 7.18
C ALA A 17 3.60 -1.98 7.90
N ARG A 18 3.41 -2.32 9.18
CA ARG A 18 4.37 -3.14 9.94
C ARG A 18 4.54 -4.52 9.32
N PHE A 19 3.49 -5.13 8.76
CA PHE A 19 3.65 -6.42 8.07
C PHE A 19 4.56 -6.32 6.83
N LEU A 20 4.59 -5.18 6.14
CA LEU A 20 5.56 -4.93 5.07
C LEU A 20 6.98 -4.75 5.62
N ASP A 21 7.13 -3.93 6.66
CA ASP A 21 8.43 -3.64 7.28
C ASP A 21 9.09 -4.88 7.92
N ASP A 22 8.27 -5.77 8.48
CA ASP A 22 8.70 -7.03 9.09
C ASP A 22 8.69 -8.20 8.08
N GLU A 23 8.40 -7.94 6.80
CA GLU A 23 8.40 -8.93 5.71
C GLU A 23 7.42 -10.10 5.94
N GLN A 24 6.35 -9.85 6.69
CA GLN A 24 5.27 -10.78 7.02
C GLN A 24 4.24 -10.82 5.89
N TRP A 25 4.68 -11.27 4.70
CA TRP A 25 3.92 -11.16 3.45
C TRP A 25 2.53 -11.83 3.48
N ASP A 26 2.43 -12.99 4.13
CA ASP A 26 1.17 -13.75 4.17
C ASP A 26 0.15 -13.08 5.11
N ASP A 27 0.61 -12.45 6.19
CA ASP A 27 -0.23 -11.65 7.10
C ASP A 27 -0.61 -10.32 6.45
N TRP A 28 0.29 -9.75 5.66
CA TRP A 28 0.00 -8.57 4.85
C TRP A 28 -1.10 -8.84 3.82
N LEU A 29 -1.03 -9.94 3.05
CA LEU A 29 -2.07 -10.34 2.10
C LEU A 29 -3.42 -10.58 2.79
N GLN A 30 -3.41 -11.07 4.03
CA GLN A 30 -4.63 -11.22 4.81
C GLN A 30 -5.29 -9.87 5.15
N CYS A 31 -4.58 -8.74 5.09
CA CYS A 31 -5.19 -7.41 5.26
C CYS A 31 -6.05 -6.99 4.06
N TYR A 32 -6.01 -7.72 2.94
CA TYR A 32 -6.75 -7.40 1.71
C TYR A 32 -7.89 -8.39 1.48
N ALA A 33 -9.07 -7.85 1.15
CA ALA A 33 -10.20 -8.65 0.71
C ALA A 33 -9.88 -9.37 -0.62
N PRO A 34 -10.49 -10.52 -0.94
CA PRO A 34 -10.22 -11.22 -2.20
C PRO A 34 -10.43 -10.36 -3.46
N ASN A 35 -11.43 -9.47 -3.42
CA ASN A 35 -11.77 -8.53 -4.49
C ASN A 35 -11.11 -7.16 -4.33
N ALA A 36 -10.04 -7.05 -3.53
CA ALA A 36 -9.40 -5.76 -3.27
C ALA A 36 -8.69 -5.23 -4.52
N GLU A 37 -9.08 -4.04 -4.96
CA GLU A 37 -8.38 -3.33 -6.02
C GLU A 37 -7.16 -2.59 -5.43
N PHE A 38 -6.01 -2.71 -6.10
CA PHE A 38 -4.80 -1.96 -5.78
C PHE A 38 -4.39 -1.13 -7.00
N TRP A 39 -4.31 0.18 -6.82
CA TRP A 39 -3.98 1.09 -7.91
C TRP A 39 -3.01 2.19 -7.47
N MET A 40 -1.92 2.32 -8.23
CA MET A 40 -0.98 3.43 -8.17
C MET A 40 -0.91 4.06 -9.58
N PRO A 41 -1.62 5.18 -9.83
CA PRO A 41 -1.55 5.89 -11.11
C PRO A 41 -0.15 6.40 -11.41
N ALA A 42 0.09 6.70 -12.68
CA ALA A 42 1.25 7.45 -13.13
C ALA A 42 0.92 8.94 -13.20
N TRP A 43 1.95 9.79 -13.20
CA TRP A 43 1.83 11.18 -13.63
C TRP A 43 2.03 11.26 -15.14
N ASP A 44 1.18 12.01 -15.82
CA ASP A 44 1.27 12.29 -17.24
C ASP A 44 2.19 13.48 -17.55
N ASP A 45 2.37 13.78 -18.83
CA ASP A 45 3.22 14.88 -19.29
C ASP A 45 2.70 16.28 -18.87
N ASP A 46 1.46 16.38 -18.39
CA ASP A 46 0.80 17.61 -17.92
C ASP A 46 0.80 17.73 -16.38
N ASP A 47 1.60 16.92 -15.68
CA ASP A 47 1.64 16.82 -14.22
C ASP A 47 0.25 16.50 -13.61
N LYS A 48 -0.55 15.67 -14.28
CA LYS A 48 -1.81 15.12 -13.76
C LYS A 48 -1.71 13.62 -13.54
N LEU A 49 -2.51 13.14 -12.60
CA LEU A 49 -2.62 11.70 -12.37
C LEU A 49 -3.51 11.07 -13.43
N THR A 50 -3.13 9.88 -13.88
CA THR A 50 -4.01 9.06 -14.71
C THR A 50 -5.30 8.72 -13.96
N GLU A 51 -6.41 8.73 -14.68
CA GLU A 51 -7.78 8.62 -14.15
C GLU A 51 -8.42 7.27 -14.45
N ASP A 52 -7.93 6.53 -15.46
CA ASP A 52 -8.46 5.22 -15.84
C ASP A 52 -7.36 4.15 -15.99
N PRO A 53 -7.25 3.18 -15.05
CA PRO A 53 -6.24 2.13 -15.13
C PRO A 53 -6.43 1.15 -16.30
N GLN A 54 -7.59 1.14 -16.96
CA GLN A 54 -7.86 0.25 -18.11
C GLN A 54 -7.38 0.83 -19.44
N SER A 55 -7.34 2.16 -19.55
CA SER A 55 -6.99 2.85 -20.80
C SER A 55 -5.71 3.68 -20.68
N GLU A 56 -5.26 3.98 -19.47
CA GLU A 56 -4.09 4.81 -19.20
C GLU A 56 -3.01 4.06 -18.42
N ILE A 57 -1.77 4.55 -18.50
CA ILE A 57 -0.63 3.92 -17.84
C ILE A 57 -0.76 4.09 -16.32
N SER A 58 -0.57 2.98 -15.61
CA SER A 58 -0.43 2.96 -14.16
C SER A 58 0.96 2.47 -13.78
N LEU A 59 1.50 2.94 -12.67
CA LEU A 59 2.73 2.39 -12.11
C LEU A 59 2.48 0.98 -11.56
N ILE A 60 1.35 0.78 -10.87
CA ILE A 60 0.85 -0.53 -10.43
C ILE A 60 -0.66 -0.54 -10.59
N TYR A 61 -1.21 -1.61 -11.16
CA TYR A 61 -2.65 -1.85 -11.12
C TYR A 61 -2.94 -3.34 -11.00
N TYR A 62 -3.77 -3.69 -10.02
CA TYR A 62 -4.33 -5.02 -9.82
C TYR A 62 -5.85 -4.89 -9.59
N PRO A 63 -6.69 -5.55 -10.40
CA PRO A 63 -8.14 -5.47 -10.26
C PRO A 63 -8.68 -6.23 -9.04
N ASP A 64 -7.89 -7.17 -8.51
CA ASP A 64 -8.20 -7.98 -7.35
C ASP A 64 -6.91 -8.41 -6.62
N ARG A 65 -7.06 -9.14 -5.51
CA ARG A 65 -5.93 -9.54 -4.67
C ARG A 65 -4.98 -10.53 -5.35
N GLN A 66 -5.39 -11.25 -6.40
CA GLN A 66 -4.53 -12.24 -7.06
C GLN A 66 -3.24 -11.59 -7.59
N GLY A 67 -3.33 -10.37 -8.11
CA GLY A 67 -2.15 -9.63 -8.57
C GLY A 67 -1.15 -9.33 -7.45
N LEU A 68 -1.63 -9.10 -6.22
CA LEU A 68 -0.79 -8.93 -5.03
C LEU A 68 -0.17 -10.27 -4.60
N GLU A 69 -0.93 -11.35 -4.64
CA GLU A 69 -0.44 -12.70 -4.32
C GLU A 69 0.69 -13.12 -5.26
N ASP A 70 0.53 -12.88 -6.56
CA ASP A 70 1.56 -13.14 -7.58
C ASP A 70 2.80 -12.26 -7.35
N ARG A 71 2.61 -10.98 -6.96
CA ARG A 71 3.74 -10.08 -6.63
C ARG A 71 4.51 -10.57 -5.41
N VAL A 72 3.81 -10.96 -4.35
CA VAL A 72 4.40 -11.54 -3.14
C VAL A 72 5.18 -12.81 -3.45
N PHE A 73 4.63 -13.69 -4.30
CA PHE A 73 5.33 -14.90 -4.74
C PHE A 73 6.66 -14.58 -5.44
N ARG A 74 6.67 -13.58 -6.34
CA ARG A 74 7.91 -13.10 -6.98
C ARG A 74 8.91 -12.54 -5.97
N ILE A 75 8.46 -11.69 -5.04
CA ILE A 75 9.32 -11.12 -3.98
C ILE A 75 10.00 -12.23 -3.17
N LYS A 76 9.23 -13.23 -2.72
CA LYS A 76 9.76 -14.39 -1.99
C LYS A 76 10.79 -15.16 -2.82
N THR A 77 10.54 -15.35 -4.11
CA THR A 77 11.44 -16.07 -5.02
C THR A 77 12.74 -15.29 -5.27
N GLU A 78 12.67 -14.00 -5.58
CA GLU A 78 13.86 -13.15 -5.80
C GLU A 78 14.75 -13.12 -4.56
N ARG A 79 14.16 -12.98 -3.37
CA ARG A 79 14.87 -12.99 -2.09
C ARG A 79 15.53 -14.33 -1.77
N SER A 80 14.92 -15.45 -2.16
CA SER A 80 15.54 -16.78 -1.97
C SER A 80 16.90 -16.93 -2.69
N SER A 81 17.13 -16.12 -3.73
CA SER A 81 18.38 -16.09 -4.50
C SER A 81 19.35 -14.97 -4.08
N ALA A 82 18.93 -14.06 -3.20
CA ALA A 82 19.72 -12.89 -2.81
C ALA A 82 20.74 -13.23 -1.71
N THR A 83 22.02 -12.93 -1.95
CA THR A 83 23.14 -13.26 -1.03
C THR A 83 23.70 -12.05 -0.28
N MET A 84 23.07 -10.87 -0.40
CA MET A 84 23.58 -9.56 0.04
C MET A 84 22.47 -8.76 0.75
N PRO A 85 22.79 -7.76 1.60
CA PRO A 85 21.89 -7.31 2.67
C PRO A 85 20.51 -6.91 2.16
N ASP A 86 19.48 -7.41 2.86
CA ASP A 86 18.08 -7.19 2.49
C ASP A 86 17.71 -5.71 2.58
N THR A 87 16.71 -5.34 1.79
CA THR A 87 16.12 -4.00 1.83
C THR A 87 15.40 -3.83 3.16
N ARG A 88 15.76 -2.81 3.92
CA ARG A 88 15.08 -2.46 5.17
C ARG A 88 14.14 -1.30 4.90
N THR A 89 12.88 -1.43 5.28
CA THR A 89 11.87 -0.37 5.13
C THR A 89 11.37 0.11 6.48
N SER A 90 10.81 1.32 6.48
CA SER A 90 10.12 1.89 7.63
C SER A 90 9.04 2.83 7.12
N HIS A 91 7.78 2.40 7.27
CA HIS A 91 6.62 3.19 6.89
C HIS A 91 6.27 4.20 7.99
N ASN A 92 6.03 5.45 7.60
CA ASN A 92 5.60 6.51 8.48
C ASN A 92 4.26 7.05 8.00
N ILE A 93 3.17 6.63 8.65
CA ILE A 93 1.80 7.06 8.33
C ILE A 93 1.45 8.29 9.15
N SER A 94 0.86 9.29 8.49
CA SER A 94 0.54 10.60 9.07
C SER A 94 -0.74 11.17 8.48
N ASN A 95 -1.33 12.17 9.15
CA ASN A 95 -2.51 12.89 8.65
C ASN A 95 -3.68 11.96 8.28
N ILE A 96 -3.99 10.99 9.13
CA ILE A 96 -5.12 10.07 8.91
C ILE A 96 -6.42 10.85 9.06
N GLU A 97 -7.24 10.83 8.02
CA GLU A 97 -8.54 11.48 7.96
C GLU A 97 -9.59 10.49 7.47
N VAL A 98 -10.74 10.43 8.15
CA VAL A 98 -11.92 9.70 7.67
C VAL A 98 -12.65 10.59 6.67
N VAL A 99 -12.80 10.11 5.44
CA VAL A 99 -13.47 10.83 4.34
C VAL A 99 -14.95 10.50 4.31
N GLU A 100 -15.29 9.23 4.52
CA GLU A 100 -16.66 8.73 4.42
C GLU A 100 -16.81 7.46 5.26
N GLN A 101 -18.02 7.24 5.80
CA GLN A 101 -18.37 5.99 6.47
C GLN A 101 -19.79 5.56 6.06
N ASN A 102 -19.88 4.38 5.45
CA ASN A 102 -21.12 3.74 5.01
C ASN A 102 -21.30 2.41 5.75
N GLY A 103 -21.89 2.48 6.95
CA GLY A 103 -21.97 1.33 7.84
C GLY A 103 -20.58 0.89 8.30
N ASP A 104 -20.19 -0.32 7.89
CA ASP A 104 -18.89 -0.92 8.22
C ASP A 104 -17.81 -0.66 7.16
N LEU A 105 -18.17 -0.03 6.02
CA LEU A 105 -17.21 0.41 5.02
C LEU A 105 -16.74 1.84 5.33
N VAL A 106 -15.44 2.01 5.56
CA VAL A 106 -14.83 3.29 5.91
C VAL A 106 -13.81 3.69 4.87
N THR A 107 -13.98 4.88 4.29
CA THR A 107 -13.02 5.49 3.38
C THR A 107 -12.13 6.43 4.17
N VAL A 108 -10.82 6.24 4.07
CA VAL A 108 -9.81 7.05 4.76
C VAL A 108 -8.77 7.55 3.79
N ARG A 109 -8.17 8.70 4.11
CA ARG A 109 -6.97 9.20 3.43
C ARG A 109 -5.87 9.46 4.44
N PHE A 110 -4.62 9.33 4.02
CA PHE A 110 -3.47 9.66 4.85
C PHE A 110 -2.26 9.99 3.98
N ASN A 111 -1.32 10.74 4.54
CA ASN A 111 -0.01 10.93 3.96
C ASN A 111 0.94 9.85 4.49
N TRP A 112 1.91 9.46 3.68
CA TRP A 112 2.92 8.49 4.07
C TRP A 112 4.31 8.90 3.59
N ASN A 113 5.33 8.47 4.33
CA ASN A 113 6.72 8.51 3.94
C ASN A 113 7.39 7.19 4.33
N THR A 114 7.86 6.45 3.34
CA THR A 114 8.57 5.21 3.53
C THR A 114 10.05 5.44 3.35
N LEU A 115 10.82 5.26 4.42
CA LEU A 115 12.27 5.23 4.38
C LEU A 115 12.71 3.83 3.97
N SER A 116 13.61 3.74 3.01
CA SER A 116 14.18 2.46 2.56
C SER A 116 15.69 2.54 2.54
N PHE A 117 16.35 1.54 3.11
CA PHE A 117 17.80 1.42 3.08
C PHE A 117 18.20 0.13 2.39
N ARG A 118 19.02 0.26 1.35
CA ARG A 118 19.62 -0.87 0.67
C ARG A 118 21.09 -0.61 0.39
N TYR A 119 21.94 -1.57 0.74
CA TYR A 119 23.40 -1.48 0.65
C TYR A 119 24.01 -0.28 1.41
N LYS A 120 24.12 0.88 0.75
CA LYS A 120 24.72 2.11 1.29
C LYS A 120 23.91 3.35 0.92
N THR A 121 22.72 3.16 0.39
CA THR A 121 21.88 4.23 -0.13
C THR A 121 20.57 4.29 0.65
N ASN A 122 20.21 5.50 1.05
CA ASN A 122 18.89 5.81 1.58
C ASN A 122 17.97 6.23 0.44
N TYR A 123 16.76 5.71 0.46
CA TYR A 123 15.65 6.14 -0.38
C TYR A 123 14.52 6.62 0.50
N SER A 124 13.74 7.56 -0.02
CA SER A 124 12.49 8.01 0.57
C SER A 124 11.46 8.00 -0.54
N TYR A 125 10.33 7.38 -0.27
CA TYR A 125 9.14 7.41 -1.11
C TYR A 125 8.05 8.08 -0.29
N PHE A 126 7.35 9.04 -0.87
CA PHE A 126 6.30 9.73 -0.13
C PHE A 126 5.11 10.06 -1.01
N GLY A 127 3.96 10.19 -0.35
CA GLY A 127 2.72 10.26 -1.08
C GLY A 127 1.50 10.47 -0.22
N MET A 128 0.37 10.21 -0.85
CA MET A 128 -0.93 10.14 -0.20
C MET A 128 -1.58 8.82 -0.62
N SER A 129 -2.28 8.18 0.31
CA SER A 129 -3.08 7.00 0.00
C SER A 129 -4.53 7.24 0.41
N ARG A 130 -5.45 6.67 -0.37
CA ARG A 130 -6.87 6.55 -0.04
C ARG A 130 -7.21 5.06 0.04
N TYR A 131 -7.71 4.64 1.19
CA TYR A 131 -8.15 3.26 1.41
C TYR A 131 -9.67 3.23 1.59
N VAL A 132 -10.30 2.16 1.12
CA VAL A 132 -11.64 1.75 1.57
C VAL A 132 -11.44 0.45 2.35
N ILE A 133 -11.93 0.42 3.59
CA ILE A 133 -11.70 -0.66 4.55
C ILE A 133 -13.06 -1.17 5.05
N ASP A 134 -13.26 -2.48 4.96
CA ASP A 134 -14.42 -3.18 5.50
C ASP A 134 -14.12 -3.66 6.92
N PHE A 135 -14.93 -3.20 7.88
CA PHE A 135 -14.87 -3.56 9.31
C PHE A 135 -15.97 -4.54 9.74
N SER A 136 -16.73 -5.12 8.81
CA SER A 136 -17.86 -6.01 9.13
C SER A 136 -17.44 -7.39 9.67
N GLY A 137 -16.22 -7.82 9.36
CA GLY A 137 -15.64 -9.10 9.78
C GLY A 137 -14.93 -9.04 11.14
N GLU A 138 -14.34 -10.18 11.55
CA GLU A 138 -13.51 -10.25 12.76
C GLU A 138 -12.24 -9.39 12.67
N GLU A 139 -11.69 -9.28 11.46
CA GLU A 139 -10.55 -8.43 11.16
C GLU A 139 -10.88 -7.49 9.99
N PRO A 140 -10.44 -6.21 10.04
CA PRO A 140 -10.66 -5.29 8.94
C PRO A 140 -9.92 -5.74 7.67
N LYS A 141 -10.53 -5.52 6.51
CA LYS A 141 -9.95 -5.85 5.20
C LYS A 141 -10.02 -4.65 4.26
N ILE A 142 -8.93 -4.37 3.55
CA ILE A 142 -8.87 -3.37 2.48
C ILE A 142 -9.64 -3.90 1.28
N VAL A 143 -10.56 -3.12 0.74
CA VAL A 143 -11.29 -3.43 -0.51
C VAL A 143 -10.84 -2.55 -1.68
N ASN A 144 -10.19 -1.41 -1.38
CA ASN A 144 -9.60 -0.53 -2.39
C ASN A 144 -8.40 0.18 -1.78
N LYS A 145 -7.23 0.12 -2.44
CA LYS A 145 -6.03 0.88 -2.10
C LYS A 145 -5.63 1.71 -3.31
N TYR A 146 -5.75 3.03 -3.17
CA TYR A 146 -5.30 4.01 -4.16
C TYR A 146 -4.09 4.76 -3.61
N VAL A 147 -2.98 4.76 -4.34
CA VAL A 147 -1.69 5.29 -3.89
C VAL A 147 -1.18 6.34 -4.86
N VAL A 148 -0.98 7.57 -4.38
CA VAL A 148 -0.35 8.66 -5.12
C VAL A 148 1.09 8.80 -4.67
N LEU A 149 2.03 8.34 -5.47
CA LEU A 149 3.47 8.59 -5.27
C LEU A 149 3.81 10.00 -5.77
N LYS A 150 4.43 10.84 -4.95
CA LYS A 150 4.73 12.24 -5.30
C LYS A 150 6.14 12.47 -5.84
N ASN A 151 7.07 11.55 -5.58
CA ASN A 151 8.44 11.57 -6.10
C ASN A 151 8.65 10.41 -7.07
N ASP A 152 7.86 10.40 -8.13
CA ASP A 152 7.72 9.35 -9.12
C ASP A 152 8.90 9.24 -10.11
N TYR A 153 9.78 10.23 -10.14
CA TYR A 153 11.12 10.11 -10.76
C TYR A 153 12.02 9.18 -9.94
N ILE A 154 11.82 7.88 -10.16
CA ILE A 154 12.44 6.82 -9.39
C ILE A 154 13.69 6.28 -10.10
N ASN A 155 14.86 6.45 -9.48
CA ASN A 155 16.12 5.90 -9.99
C ASN A 155 16.32 4.39 -9.68
N GLN A 156 15.48 3.80 -8.82
CA GLN A 156 15.52 2.37 -8.47
C GLN A 156 14.12 1.81 -8.21
N VAL A 157 13.80 0.66 -8.80
CA VAL A 157 12.49 -0.03 -8.76
C VAL A 157 11.73 0.16 -7.43
N ILE A 158 10.53 0.76 -7.52
CA ILE A 158 9.53 0.77 -6.45
C ILE A 158 8.71 -0.51 -6.48
N ASP A 159 8.20 -0.93 -5.33
CA ASP A 159 7.46 -2.19 -5.17
C ASP A 159 6.44 -2.06 -4.04
N ILE A 160 5.54 -3.03 -3.89
CA ILE A 160 4.45 -3.01 -2.90
C ILE A 160 4.91 -2.83 -1.46
N TYR A 161 6.14 -3.24 -1.11
CA TYR A 161 6.72 -3.08 0.23
C TYR A 161 7.29 -1.69 0.50
N HIS A 162 7.16 -0.75 -0.44
CA HIS A 162 7.51 0.66 -0.24
C HIS A 162 6.28 1.56 -0.03
N LEU A 163 5.05 1.03 -0.18
CA LEU A 163 3.83 1.77 -0.51
C LEU A 163 2.69 1.59 0.50
#